data_AF-A0A7C3DYA8-F1
#
_entry.id   AF-A0A7C3DYA8-F1
#
_cell.length_a   1.000
_cell.length_b   1.000
_cell.length_c   1.000
_cell.angle_alpha   90.00
_cell.angle_beta   90.00
_cell.angle_gamma   90.00
#
_symmetry.space_group_name_H-M   'P 1'
#
loop_
_entity.id
_entity.type
_entity.pdbx_description
1 polymer ?
#
loop_
_entity_poly.entity_id
_entity_poly.type
_entity_poly.pdbx_seq_one_letter_code
_entity_poly.pdbx_strand_id
1 'polypeptide(L)'
;MAQFRRLARAESLMIRDALAAGREDEALLRLQALLSFSEQIRTEGTLIHYMVGVAVSELGLEPLREWLPQLQSPKTLDALVALARDAEQRHTPVRAALTQEYYLGLATHRDIASGNIKLQDLHRWGFNDLNALSPEALLLQSGIGAFFVVKPSLREYQHYYDQLFAEFEKPPWERKPVPTNPKRFLNQLLLPVFDFSTKQEQRA
;
A
#
# COMPACT_ATOMS: atom_id res chain seq x y z
N MET A 1 -7.24 -0.98 9.24
CA MET A 1 -7.50 -1.00 7.79
C MET A 1 -8.96 -1.29 7.41
N ALA A 2 -9.59 -2.35 7.90
CA ALA A 2 -11.00 -2.65 7.54
C ALA A 2 -11.98 -1.52 7.90
N GLN A 3 -11.75 -0.79 9.01
CA GLN A 3 -12.57 0.34 9.42
C GLN A 3 -12.50 1.52 8.44
N PHE A 4 -11.31 1.83 7.89
CA PHE A 4 -11.16 2.89 6.88
C PHE A 4 -11.96 2.58 5.61
N ARG A 5 -11.92 1.32 5.15
CA ARG A 5 -12.74 0.88 4.01
C ARG A 5 -14.24 0.94 4.31
N ARG A 6 -14.66 0.65 5.54
CA ARG A 6 -16.07 0.79 5.95
C ARG A 6 -16.52 2.24 5.96
N LEU A 7 -15.70 3.15 6.50
CA LEU A 7 -15.96 4.59 6.47
C LEU A 7 -16.08 5.09 5.03
N ALA A 8 -15.13 4.72 4.16
CA ALA A 8 -15.15 5.11 2.75
C ALA A 8 -16.41 4.63 2.02
N ARG A 9 -16.89 3.41 2.30
CA ARG A 9 -18.16 2.90 1.75
C ARG A 9 -19.35 3.71 2.25
N ALA A 10 -19.38 4.09 3.52
CA ALA A 10 -20.45 4.92 4.06
C ALA A 10 -20.46 6.30 3.40
N GLU A 11 -19.30 6.96 3.28
CA GLU A 11 -19.18 8.25 2.60
C GLU A 11 -19.55 8.15 1.12
N SER A 12 -19.13 7.09 0.41
CA SER A 12 -19.52 6.83 -0.98
C SER A 12 -21.04 6.77 -1.15
N LEU A 13 -21.76 6.11 -0.23
CA LEU A 13 -23.22 6.10 -0.23
C LEU A 13 -23.83 7.50 0.00
N MET A 14 -23.25 8.30 0.90
CA MET A 14 -23.69 9.67 1.15
C MET A 14 -23.43 10.60 -0.04
N ILE A 15 -22.30 10.44 -0.73
CA ILE A 15 -21.98 11.16 -1.97
C ILE A 15 -23.01 10.81 -3.05
N ARG A 16 -23.30 9.51 -3.22
CA ARG A 16 -24.30 9.05 -4.19
C ARG A 16 -25.69 9.63 -3.90
N ASP A 17 -26.11 9.64 -2.63
CA ASP A 17 -27.38 10.24 -2.20
C ASP A 17 -27.43 11.76 -2.45
N ALA A 18 -26.35 12.47 -2.15
CA ALA A 18 -26.25 13.90 -2.41
C ALA A 18 -26.35 14.23 -3.91
N LEU A 19 -25.64 13.48 -4.76
CA LEU A 19 -25.73 13.62 -6.22
C LEU A 19 -27.15 13.33 -6.73
N ALA A 20 -27.78 12.25 -6.24
CA ALA A 20 -29.15 11.90 -6.62
C ALA A 20 -30.19 12.96 -6.22
N ALA A 21 -29.94 13.68 -5.12
CA ALA A 21 -30.77 14.79 -4.66
C ALA A 21 -30.43 16.13 -5.32
N GLY A 22 -29.50 16.19 -6.28
CA GLY A 22 -29.04 17.44 -6.90
C GLY A 22 -28.21 18.34 -5.98
N ARG A 23 -27.75 17.81 -4.83
CA ARG A 23 -26.89 18.52 -3.86
C ARG A 23 -25.42 18.36 -4.23
N GLU A 24 -25.05 18.82 -5.42
CA GLU A 24 -23.70 18.66 -5.99
C GLU A 24 -22.61 19.26 -5.09
N ASP A 25 -22.83 20.46 -4.52
CA ASP A 25 -21.87 21.11 -3.62
C ASP A 25 -21.57 20.24 -2.37
N GLU A 26 -22.58 19.56 -1.81
CA GLU A 26 -22.38 18.65 -0.66
C GLU A 26 -21.59 17.40 -1.08
N ALA A 27 -21.93 16.81 -2.23
CA ALA A 27 -21.23 15.65 -2.76
C ALA A 27 -19.73 15.95 -2.98
N LEU A 28 -19.42 17.11 -3.55
CA LEU A 28 -18.05 17.56 -3.78
C LEU A 28 -17.28 17.79 -2.48
N LEU A 29 -17.91 18.41 -1.48
CA LEU A 29 -17.28 18.64 -0.18
C LEU A 29 -16.92 17.31 0.52
N ARG A 30 -17.84 16.33 0.48
CA ARG A 30 -17.61 14.99 1.03
C ARG A 30 -16.50 14.26 0.29
N LEU A 31 -16.50 14.34 -1.04
CA LEU A 31 -15.44 13.75 -1.87
C LEU A 31 -14.08 14.37 -1.54
N GLN A 32 -14.00 15.69 -1.41
CA GLN A 32 -12.75 16.37 -1.04
C GLN A 32 -12.23 15.93 0.33
N ALA A 33 -13.12 15.78 1.31
CA ALA A 33 -12.76 15.28 2.64
C ALA A 33 -12.23 13.84 2.55
N LEU A 34 -12.90 12.98 1.79
CA LEU A 34 -12.50 11.59 1.62
C LEU A 34 -11.18 11.43 0.86
N LEU A 35 -10.92 12.24 -0.16
CA LEU A 35 -9.64 12.27 -0.88
C LEU A 35 -8.51 12.73 0.05
N SER A 36 -8.75 13.77 0.85
CA SER A 36 -7.76 14.26 1.83
C SER A 36 -7.47 13.22 2.91
N PHE A 37 -8.50 12.53 3.40
CA PHE A 37 -8.34 11.40 4.32
C PHE A 37 -7.56 10.25 3.68
N SER A 38 -7.81 9.97 2.40
CA SER A 38 -7.08 8.94 1.66
C SER A 38 -5.58 9.25 1.58
N GLU A 39 -5.19 10.50 1.32
CA GLU A 39 -3.78 10.91 1.30
C GLU A 39 -3.13 10.84 2.69
N GLN A 40 -3.87 11.18 3.76
CA GLN A 40 -3.39 11.01 5.13
C GLN A 40 -3.10 9.55 5.47
N ILE A 41 -3.88 8.60 4.94
CA ILE A 41 -3.59 7.17 5.10
C ILE A 41 -2.32 6.80 4.33
N ARG A 42 -2.10 7.35 3.13
CA ARG A 42 -0.92 7.03 2.29
C ARG A 42 0.37 7.60 2.85
N THR A 43 0.32 8.79 3.43
CA THR A 43 1.49 9.52 3.93
C THR A 43 2.11 8.77 5.12
N GLU A 44 3.44 8.65 5.11
CA GLU A 44 4.25 8.00 6.16
C GLU A 44 3.90 6.53 6.48
N GLY A 45 3.01 5.92 5.70
CA GLY A 45 2.62 4.53 5.84
C GLY A 45 3.48 3.55 5.03
N THR A 46 3.44 2.29 5.44
CA THR A 46 3.96 1.15 4.67
C THR A 46 3.10 0.86 3.44
N LEU A 47 3.50 -0.06 2.57
CA LEU A 47 2.80 -0.29 1.29
C LEU A 47 1.32 -0.65 1.48
N ILE A 48 0.97 -1.36 2.55
CA ILE A 48 -0.42 -1.70 2.87
C ILE A 48 -1.27 -0.44 3.16
N HIS A 49 -0.70 0.58 3.80
CA HIS A 49 -1.38 1.84 4.07
C HIS A 49 -1.61 2.59 2.76
N TYR A 50 -0.58 2.66 1.92
CA TYR A 50 -0.67 3.23 0.59
C TYR A 50 -1.83 2.61 -0.22
N MET A 51 -1.88 1.28 -0.31
CA MET A 51 -2.97 0.57 -0.99
C MET A 51 -4.35 0.83 -0.40
N VAL A 52 -4.46 0.94 0.92
CA VAL A 52 -5.74 1.26 1.58
C VAL A 52 -6.17 2.67 1.22
N GLY A 53 -5.26 3.64 1.18
CA GLY A 53 -5.55 4.99 0.69
C GLY A 53 -6.01 4.99 -0.76
N VAL A 54 -5.38 4.21 -1.65
CA VAL A 54 -5.85 4.02 -3.04
C VAL A 54 -7.26 3.45 -3.07
N ALA A 55 -7.55 2.40 -2.30
CA ALA A 55 -8.89 1.83 -2.25
C ALA A 55 -9.95 2.82 -1.70
N VAL A 56 -9.58 3.64 -0.73
CA VAL A 56 -10.47 4.66 -0.14
C VAL A 56 -10.81 5.75 -1.15
N SER A 57 -9.82 6.26 -1.90
CA SER A 57 -10.07 7.27 -2.95
C SER A 57 -10.93 6.70 -4.08
N GLU A 58 -10.66 5.47 -4.52
CA GLU A 58 -11.42 4.82 -5.59
C GLU A 58 -12.90 4.65 -5.21
N LEU A 59 -13.19 4.24 -3.98
CA LEU A 59 -14.57 4.15 -3.47
C LEU A 59 -15.28 5.51 -3.44
N GLY A 60 -14.54 6.58 -3.14
CA GLY A 60 -15.08 7.94 -3.16
C GLY A 60 -15.40 8.45 -4.56
N LEU A 61 -14.55 8.11 -5.53
CA LEU A 61 -14.69 8.54 -6.92
C LEU A 61 -15.74 7.74 -7.71
N GLU A 62 -16.09 6.53 -7.26
CA GLU A 62 -17.05 5.66 -7.95
C GLU A 62 -18.41 6.33 -8.22
N PRO A 63 -19.12 6.94 -7.25
CA PRO A 63 -20.38 7.64 -7.52
C PRO A 63 -20.21 8.80 -8.49
N LEU A 64 -19.09 9.52 -8.41
CA LEU A 64 -18.82 10.63 -9.30
C LEU A 64 -18.67 10.16 -10.75
N ARG A 65 -17.96 9.04 -11.00
CA ARG A 65 -17.78 8.48 -12.34
C ARG A 65 -19.12 8.07 -12.97
N GLU A 66 -20.03 7.52 -12.17
CA GLU A 66 -21.38 7.15 -12.61
C GLU A 66 -22.23 8.37 -13.00
N TRP A 67 -22.10 9.45 -12.24
CA TRP A 67 -22.91 10.66 -12.40
C TRP A 67 -22.27 11.72 -13.31
N LEU A 68 -20.99 11.60 -13.64
CA LEU A 68 -20.24 12.58 -14.45
C LEU A 68 -20.96 13.00 -15.75
N PRO A 69 -21.60 12.10 -16.53
CA PRO A 69 -22.31 12.50 -17.75
C PRO A 69 -23.52 13.41 -17.51
N GLN A 70 -24.08 13.38 -16.30
CA GLN A 70 -25.28 14.11 -15.91
C GLN A 70 -24.95 15.48 -15.30
N LEU A 71 -23.70 15.70 -14.90
CA LEU A 71 -23.23 16.97 -14.34
C LEU A 71 -23.01 17.98 -15.47
N GLN A 72 -23.84 19.02 -15.51
CA GLN A 72 -23.80 20.07 -16.56
C GLN A 72 -23.49 21.46 -16.00
N SER A 73 -23.51 21.63 -14.68
CA SER A 73 -23.21 22.90 -14.02
C SER A 73 -21.75 23.31 -14.26
N PRO A 74 -21.47 24.47 -14.88
CA PRO A 74 -20.10 24.93 -15.10
C PRO A 74 -19.33 25.08 -13.78
N LYS A 75 -19.99 25.59 -12.73
CA LYS A 75 -19.41 25.71 -11.38
C LYS A 75 -18.96 24.36 -10.83
N THR A 76 -19.79 23.32 -11.01
CA THR A 76 -19.52 21.97 -10.53
C THR A 76 -18.37 21.33 -11.30
N LEU A 77 -18.34 21.51 -12.62
CA LEU A 77 -17.24 21.03 -13.46
C LEU A 77 -15.92 21.72 -13.12
N ASP A 78 -15.93 23.04 -12.89
CA ASP A 78 -14.75 23.80 -12.47
C ASP A 78 -14.24 23.31 -11.10
N ALA A 79 -15.15 23.05 -10.16
CA ALA A 79 -14.80 22.51 -8.85
C ALA A 79 -14.21 21.09 -8.94
N LEU A 80 -14.71 20.26 -9.85
CA LEU A 80 -14.14 18.93 -10.12
C LEU A 80 -12.73 19.00 -10.70
N VAL A 81 -12.49 19.93 -11.64
CA VAL A 81 -11.15 20.14 -12.20
C VAL A 81 -10.19 20.65 -11.12
N ALA A 82 -10.65 21.58 -10.28
CA ALA A 82 -9.85 22.08 -9.15
C ALA A 82 -9.51 20.95 -8.17
N LEU A 83 -10.49 20.10 -7.84
CA LEU A 83 -10.29 18.96 -6.96
C LEU A 83 -9.31 17.93 -7.54
N ALA A 84 -9.41 17.63 -8.83
CA ALA A 84 -8.49 16.73 -9.51
C ALA A 84 -7.06 17.27 -9.48
N ARG A 85 -6.86 18.57 -9.78
CA ARG A 85 -5.54 19.20 -9.71
C ARG A 85 -4.94 19.16 -8.31
N ASP A 86 -5.75 19.44 -7.30
CA ASP A 86 -5.33 19.40 -5.90
C ASP A 86 -4.98 17.98 -5.46
N ALA A 87 -5.76 16.97 -5.86
CA ALA A 87 -5.45 15.57 -5.60
C ALA A 87 -4.13 15.13 -6.26
N GLU A 88 -3.90 15.50 -7.52
CA GLU A 88 -2.64 15.22 -8.22
C GLU A 88 -1.43 15.90 -7.54
N GLN A 89 -1.59 17.13 -7.05
CA GLN A 89 -0.51 17.85 -6.34
C GLN A 89 -0.16 17.21 -4.99
N ARG A 90 -1.17 16.68 -4.29
CA ARG A 90 -0.99 16.06 -2.97
C ARG A 90 -0.64 14.57 -3.04
N HIS A 91 -0.65 13.99 -4.24
CA HIS A 91 -0.45 12.57 -4.46
C HIS A 91 0.89 12.10 -3.90
N THR A 92 0.84 11.23 -2.89
CA THR A 92 2.03 10.56 -2.37
C THR A 92 2.55 9.56 -3.41
N PRO A 93 3.82 9.63 -3.87
CA PRO A 93 4.33 8.67 -4.85
C PRO A 93 4.52 7.28 -4.21
N VAL A 94 4.15 6.22 -4.94
CA VAL A 94 4.35 4.81 -4.54
C VAL A 94 5.76 4.53 -4.01
N ARG A 95 6.77 5.14 -4.64
CA ARG A 95 8.19 5.01 -4.26
C ARG A 95 8.43 5.40 -2.80
N ALA A 96 7.71 6.39 -2.27
CA ALA A 96 7.83 6.78 -0.86
C ALA A 96 7.35 5.64 0.06
N ALA A 97 6.19 5.04 -0.23
CA ALA A 97 5.68 3.90 0.54
C ALA A 97 6.61 2.66 0.44
N LEU A 98 7.16 2.39 -0.74
CA LEU A 98 8.16 1.32 -0.93
C LEU A 98 9.46 1.59 -0.15
N THR A 99 9.85 2.85 -0.04
CA THR A 99 11.02 3.26 0.77
C THR A 99 10.77 2.99 2.25
N GLN A 100 9.58 3.31 2.75
CA GLN A 100 9.20 2.99 4.14
C GLN A 100 9.15 1.47 4.37
N GLU A 101 8.59 0.72 3.41
CA GLU A 101 8.57 -0.74 3.46
C GLU A 101 9.98 -1.33 3.52
N TYR A 102 10.89 -0.83 2.68
CA TYR A 102 12.29 -1.23 2.67
C TYR A 102 12.94 -1.05 4.05
N TYR A 103 12.80 0.12 4.66
CA TYR A 103 13.39 0.39 5.98
C TYR A 103 12.74 -0.42 7.09
N LEU A 104 11.43 -0.66 7.03
CA LEU A 104 10.74 -1.56 7.95
C LEU A 104 11.30 -2.99 7.84
N GLY A 105 11.52 -3.48 6.63
CA GLY A 105 12.12 -4.80 6.42
C GLY A 105 13.56 -4.88 6.93
N LEU A 106 14.38 -3.85 6.71
CA LEU A 106 15.74 -3.77 7.28
C LEU A 106 15.72 -3.81 8.81
N ALA A 107 14.84 -3.03 9.44
CA ALA A 107 14.67 -3.01 10.89
C ALA A 107 14.23 -4.39 11.41
N THR A 108 13.27 -5.01 10.73
CA THR A 108 12.78 -6.36 11.07
C THR A 108 13.91 -7.39 11.00
N HIS A 109 14.72 -7.39 9.94
CA HIS A 109 15.89 -8.26 9.84
C HIS A 109 16.88 -8.03 10.98
N ARG A 110 17.21 -6.76 11.29
CA ARG A 110 18.12 -6.40 12.39
C ARG A 110 17.60 -6.90 13.74
N ASP A 111 16.32 -6.71 14.01
CA ASP A 111 15.71 -7.04 15.30
C ASP A 111 15.57 -8.55 15.48
N ILE A 112 15.34 -9.31 14.40
CA ILE A 112 15.41 -10.79 14.40
C ILE A 112 16.86 -11.26 14.64
N ALA A 113 17.84 -10.68 13.95
CA ALA A 113 19.26 -11.05 14.14
C ALA A 113 19.74 -10.79 15.58
N SER A 114 19.22 -9.75 16.22
CA SER A 114 19.55 -9.35 17.59
C SER A 114 18.75 -10.13 18.64
N GLY A 115 17.77 -10.95 18.22
CA GLY A 115 16.88 -11.70 19.12
C GLY A 115 15.80 -10.85 19.80
N ASN A 116 15.63 -9.59 19.39
CA ASN A 116 14.60 -8.68 19.92
C ASN A 116 13.19 -9.07 19.46
N ILE A 117 13.09 -9.66 18.26
CA ILE A 117 11.86 -10.20 17.68
C ILE A 117 12.07 -11.70 17.47
N LYS A 118 11.18 -12.52 18.03
CA LYS A 118 11.16 -13.96 17.78
C LYS A 118 10.21 -14.27 16.63
N LEU A 119 10.41 -15.42 15.99
CA LEU A 119 9.52 -15.87 14.91
C LEU A 119 8.04 -15.92 15.34
N GLN A 120 7.77 -16.22 16.61
CA GLN A 120 6.41 -16.25 17.18
C GLN A 120 5.76 -14.86 17.22
N ASP A 121 6.54 -13.79 17.36
CA ASP A 121 6.02 -12.42 17.36
C ASP A 121 5.55 -12.02 15.96
N LEU A 122 6.17 -12.56 14.91
CA LEU A 122 5.69 -12.40 13.54
C LEU A 122 4.31 -13.05 13.34
N HIS A 123 3.99 -14.12 14.08
CA HIS A 123 2.65 -14.71 13.99
C HIS A 123 1.57 -13.73 14.42
N ARG A 124 1.85 -12.95 15.49
CA ARG A 124 0.95 -11.90 15.98
C ARG A 124 0.77 -10.76 14.98
N TRP A 125 1.73 -10.60 14.06
CA TRP A 125 1.65 -9.63 12.98
C TRP A 125 0.91 -10.16 11.75
N GLY A 126 0.37 -11.39 11.81
CA GLY A 126 -0.46 -11.98 10.77
C GLY A 126 0.29 -12.85 9.77
N PHE A 127 1.55 -13.18 10.03
CA PHE A 127 2.29 -14.17 9.24
C PHE A 127 1.84 -15.58 9.66
N ASN A 128 0.97 -16.20 8.87
CA ASN A 128 0.28 -17.44 9.24
C ASN A 128 1.03 -18.73 8.87
N ASP A 129 1.99 -18.68 7.94
CA ASP A 129 2.76 -19.85 7.46
C ASP A 129 4.12 -20.03 8.16
N LEU A 130 4.12 -20.00 9.50
CA LEU A 130 5.34 -20.17 10.29
C LEU A 130 5.69 -21.64 10.59
N ASN A 131 4.84 -22.58 10.18
CA ASN A 131 4.99 -24.02 10.43
C ASN A 131 5.83 -24.75 9.37
N ALA A 132 6.62 -24.02 8.58
CA ALA A 132 7.53 -24.66 7.63
C ALA A 132 8.60 -25.47 8.38
N LEU A 133 8.72 -26.77 8.05
CA LEU A 133 9.78 -27.67 8.52
C LEU A 133 11.12 -27.38 7.82
N SER A 134 11.50 -26.12 7.67
CA SER A 134 12.77 -25.74 7.06
C SER A 134 13.89 -25.62 8.11
N PRO A 135 15.14 -25.95 7.77
CA PRO A 135 16.27 -25.73 8.67
C PRO A 135 16.41 -24.26 9.10
N GLU A 136 16.11 -23.32 8.20
CA GLU A 136 16.10 -21.89 8.49
C GLU A 136 15.04 -21.52 9.54
N ALA A 137 13.83 -22.09 9.45
CA ALA A 137 12.76 -21.87 10.42
C ALA A 137 13.13 -22.40 11.81
N LEU A 138 13.74 -23.59 11.91
CA LEU A 138 14.20 -24.16 13.18
C LEU A 138 15.29 -23.31 13.86
N LEU A 139 16.24 -22.78 13.08
CA LEU A 139 17.27 -21.86 13.59
C LEU A 139 16.65 -20.54 14.09
N LEU A 140 15.67 -19.99 13.37
CA LEU A 140 14.95 -18.79 13.79
C LEU A 140 14.05 -19.04 15.02
N GLN A 141 13.43 -20.22 15.14
CA GLN A 141 12.61 -20.58 16.30
C GLN A 141 13.45 -20.81 17.56
N SER A 142 14.58 -21.49 17.42
CA SER A 142 15.50 -21.74 18.55
C SER A 142 16.28 -20.50 18.97
N GLY A 143 16.40 -19.50 18.08
CA GLY A 143 17.22 -18.30 18.28
C GLY A 143 18.73 -18.56 18.17
N ILE A 144 19.14 -19.83 18.08
CA ILE A 144 20.54 -20.23 17.95
C ILE A 144 20.92 -20.15 16.47
N GLY A 145 21.91 -19.32 16.14
CA GLY A 145 22.37 -19.17 14.76
C GLY A 145 21.43 -18.36 13.86
N ALA A 146 20.45 -17.65 14.43
CA ALA A 146 19.55 -16.76 13.69
C ALA A 146 20.31 -15.76 12.80
N PHE A 147 21.46 -15.26 13.26
CA PHE A 147 22.35 -14.39 12.47
C PHE A 147 22.77 -15.01 11.12
N PHE A 148 23.03 -16.32 11.07
CA PHE A 148 23.42 -17.03 9.85
C PHE A 148 22.27 -17.19 8.85
N VAL A 149 21.03 -17.17 9.33
CA VAL A 149 19.82 -17.16 8.48
C VAL A 149 19.49 -15.74 8.01
N VAL A 150 19.59 -14.76 8.91
CA VAL A 150 19.24 -13.36 8.61
C VAL A 150 20.19 -12.74 7.60
N LYS A 151 21.50 -12.95 7.72
CA LYS A 151 22.48 -12.31 6.82
C LYS A 151 22.24 -12.60 5.32
N PRO A 152 22.06 -13.87 4.88
CA PRO A 152 21.73 -14.14 3.49
C PRO A 152 20.30 -13.71 3.11
N SER A 153 19.34 -13.74 4.04
CA SER A 153 17.99 -13.19 3.82
C SER A 153 18.02 -11.69 3.53
N LEU A 154 18.77 -10.94 4.33
CA LEU A 154 18.92 -9.50 4.20
C LEU A 154 19.51 -9.12 2.84
N ARG A 155 20.50 -9.87 2.34
CA ARG A 155 21.07 -9.65 1.02
C ARG A 155 20.06 -9.87 -0.11
N GLU A 156 19.27 -10.93 -0.03
CA GLU A 156 18.21 -11.19 -1.00
C GLU A 156 17.13 -10.10 -0.95
N TYR A 157 16.76 -9.64 0.25
CA TYR A 157 15.80 -8.56 0.46
C TYR A 157 16.29 -7.24 -0.15
N GLN A 158 17.53 -6.84 0.15
CA GLN A 158 18.15 -5.65 -0.42
C GLN A 158 18.22 -5.72 -1.94
N HIS A 159 18.68 -6.85 -2.48
CA HIS A 159 18.76 -7.03 -3.93
C HIS A 159 17.41 -6.90 -4.63
N TYR A 160 16.33 -7.43 -4.03
CA TYR A 160 14.99 -7.24 -4.56
C TYR A 160 14.57 -5.77 -4.59
N TYR A 161 14.82 -5.03 -3.51
CA TYR A 161 14.47 -3.61 -3.45
C TYR A 161 15.35 -2.75 -4.36
N ASP A 162 16.63 -3.08 -4.55
CA ASP A 162 17.50 -2.41 -5.51
C ASP A 162 16.94 -2.53 -6.94
N GLN A 163 16.52 -3.75 -7.33
CA GLN A 163 15.85 -3.98 -8.61
C GLN A 163 14.53 -3.21 -8.71
N LEU A 164 13.73 -3.24 -7.64
CA LEU A 164 12.45 -2.55 -7.59
C LEU A 164 12.62 -1.04 -7.76
N PHE A 165 13.52 -0.42 -7.02
CA PHE A 165 13.78 1.01 -7.11
C PHE A 165 14.35 1.41 -8.48
N ALA A 166 15.22 0.58 -9.08
CA ALA A 166 15.72 0.81 -10.43
C ALA A 166 14.59 0.78 -11.49
N GLU A 167 13.56 -0.07 -11.31
CA GLU A 167 12.37 -0.03 -12.19
C GLU A 167 11.54 1.24 -11.97
N PHE A 168 11.39 1.72 -10.74
CA PHE A 168 10.63 2.95 -10.45
C PHE A 168 11.31 4.23 -10.92
N GLU A 169 12.62 4.21 -11.17
CA GLU A 169 13.35 5.32 -11.81
C GLU A 169 13.05 5.44 -13.31
N LYS A 170 12.54 4.37 -13.95
CA LYS A 170 12.17 4.39 -15.36
C LYS A 170 10.81 5.07 -15.56
N PRO A 171 10.57 5.62 -16.78
CA PRO A 171 9.24 6.08 -17.16
C PRO A 171 8.19 4.96 -17.04
N PRO A 172 6.93 5.26 -16.65
CA PRO A 172 5.91 4.25 -16.38
C PRO A 172 5.73 3.20 -17.48
N TRP A 173 5.75 3.62 -18.75
CA TRP A 173 5.58 2.74 -19.92
C TRP A 173 6.75 1.80 -20.20
N GLU A 174 7.91 2.00 -19.57
CA GLU A 174 9.12 1.16 -19.72
C GLU A 174 9.35 0.22 -18.53
N ARG A 175 8.55 0.36 -17.47
CA ARG A 175 8.70 -0.43 -16.24
C ARG A 175 8.38 -1.90 -16.50
N LYS A 176 9.17 -2.78 -15.89
CA LYS A 176 8.91 -4.22 -15.92
C LYS A 176 8.59 -4.73 -14.51
N PRO A 177 7.70 -5.72 -14.39
CA PRO A 177 7.44 -6.33 -13.09
C PRO A 177 8.69 -7.05 -12.59
N VAL A 178 9.11 -6.71 -11.37
CA VAL A 178 10.21 -7.42 -10.70
C VAL A 178 9.66 -8.73 -10.15
N PRO A 179 10.21 -9.89 -10.54
CA PRO A 179 9.71 -11.18 -10.10
C PRO A 179 9.97 -11.38 -8.60
N THR A 180 8.90 -11.60 -7.83
CA THR A 180 8.99 -11.93 -6.41
C THR A 180 9.08 -13.45 -6.25
N ASN A 181 10.30 -13.98 -6.13
CA ASN A 181 10.53 -15.41 -5.86
C ASN A 181 11.58 -15.60 -4.74
N PRO A 182 11.19 -15.31 -3.48
CA PRO A 182 12.10 -15.40 -2.34
C PRO A 182 12.55 -16.84 -2.09
N LYS A 183 13.86 -17.05 -2.04
CA LYS A 183 14.47 -18.35 -1.72
C LYS A 183 14.64 -18.53 -0.22
N ARG A 184 14.80 -17.44 0.53
CA ARG A 184 15.03 -17.46 1.98
C ARG A 184 13.72 -17.48 2.73
N PHE A 185 13.62 -18.31 3.76
CA PHE A 185 12.38 -18.49 4.52
C PHE A 185 11.87 -17.18 5.10
N LEU A 186 12.76 -16.36 5.68
CA LEU A 186 12.37 -15.06 6.23
C LEU A 186 11.78 -14.12 5.15
N ASN A 187 12.34 -14.11 3.94
CA ASN A 187 11.78 -13.32 2.84
C ASN A 187 10.52 -13.93 2.23
N GLN A 188 10.31 -15.25 2.32
CA GLN A 188 9.03 -15.89 1.98
C GLN A 188 7.91 -15.46 2.93
N LEU A 189 8.24 -15.03 4.14
CA LEU A 189 7.25 -14.42 5.02
C LEU A 189 7.04 -12.95 4.67
N LEU A 190 8.13 -12.20 4.52
CA LEU A 190 8.09 -10.74 4.42
C LEU A 190 7.65 -10.21 3.04
N LEU A 191 7.97 -10.89 1.93
CA LEU A 191 7.74 -10.36 0.57
C LEU A 191 6.37 -10.70 -0.05
N PRO A 192 5.78 -11.91 0.12
CA PRO A 192 4.53 -12.29 -0.56
C PRO A 192 3.30 -11.48 -0.16
N VAL A 193 3.33 -10.78 0.99
CA VAL A 193 2.25 -9.86 1.41
C VAL A 193 2.09 -8.68 0.43
N PHE A 194 3.07 -8.44 -0.45
CA PHE A 194 3.19 -7.20 -1.22
C PHE A 194 3.25 -7.38 -2.75
N ASP A 195 3.21 -8.62 -3.25
CA ASP A 195 3.38 -8.95 -4.69
C ASP A 195 2.16 -8.56 -5.56
N PHE A 196 1.00 -8.29 -4.95
CA PHE A 196 -0.21 -7.88 -5.68
C PHE A 196 -0.22 -6.39 -6.01
N SER A 197 0.30 -5.53 -5.12
CA SER A 197 0.29 -4.06 -5.26
C SER A 197 1.30 -3.55 -6.27
N THR A 198 2.52 -4.06 -6.22
CA THR A 198 3.62 -3.59 -7.08
C THR A 198 3.31 -3.85 -8.55
N LYS A 199 2.68 -4.99 -8.87
CA LYS A 199 2.26 -5.34 -10.23
C LYS A 199 1.17 -4.43 -10.80
N GLN A 200 0.31 -3.85 -9.96
CA GLN A 200 -0.77 -2.98 -10.41
C GLN A 200 -0.23 -1.56 -10.71
N GLU A 201 0.64 -1.04 -9.85
CA GLU A 201 1.29 0.27 -10.00
C GLU A 201 2.42 0.28 -11.05
N GLN A 202 3.03 -0.86 -11.36
CA GLN A 202 4.01 -0.99 -12.45
C GLN A 202 3.36 -1.07 -13.84
N ARG A 203 2.03 -1.22 -13.91
CA ARG A 203 1.27 -1.29 -15.16
C ARG A 203 0.47 -0.01 -15.47
N ALA A 204 0.33 0.88 -14.49
CA ALA A 204 -0.29 2.20 -14.63
C ALA A 204 0.76 3.24 -15.04
#